data_AF-A0A973FKW1-F1
#
_entry.id   AF-A0A973FKW1-F1
#
_cell.length_a   1.000
_cell.length_b   1.000
_cell.length_c   1.000
_cell.angle_alpha   90.00
_cell.angle_beta   90.00
_cell.angle_gamma   90.00
#
_symmetry.space_group_name_H-M   'P 1'
#
loop_
_entity.id
_entity.type
_entity.pdbx_description
1 polymer ?
#
loop_
_entity_poly.entity_id
_entity_poly.type
_entity_poly.pdbx_seq_one_letter_code
_entity_poly.pdbx_strand_id
1 'polypeptide(L)'
;FGMTGAMNISVHMGWTDVLVPRPQPPQLLEAIRKFRPTFAALVPTMYIGMINHPDLKKTDMSCIKGAFSGSAPLPVEVIHDFERITGAVIVEGFGMTETTPVVHVNPFGGGARKAGSVGVPISDTEARIVDLETGLIDMPVGQPGELIVRGPQVMKGYLNKPEETAYTLRNGWCFTGDIATMDEDGYFYIVDRKKDMIISGGFNIYPRDVDEVFYEHPKVQEACTIGIPDPKRGENVKLFVVLKEGETATQEELIEFAKTKLATYKLPSEIEFRKELPKSTVGKVLRKELKAEEMAKRKKG
;
A
#
# COMPACT_ATOMS: atom_id res chain seq x y z
N PHE A 1 8.68 -9.84 1.53
CA PHE A 1 8.59 -9.98 0.07
C PHE A 1 9.94 -10.38 -0.54
N GLY A 2 11.01 -9.57 -0.40
CA GLY A 2 12.32 -9.88 -1.02
C GLY A 2 12.94 -11.25 -0.70
N MET A 3 12.95 -11.68 0.57
CA MET A 3 13.52 -13.00 0.91
C MET A 3 12.72 -14.17 0.33
N THR A 4 11.41 -14.22 0.55
CA THR A 4 10.59 -15.37 0.09
C THR A 4 10.27 -15.30 -1.40
N GLY A 5 9.80 -14.14 -1.87
CA GLY A 5 9.25 -13.94 -3.21
C GLY A 5 10.26 -13.54 -4.28
N ALA A 6 11.50 -13.19 -3.92
CA ALA A 6 12.59 -13.02 -4.89
C ALA A 6 13.67 -14.08 -4.68
N MET A 7 14.32 -14.11 -3.51
CA MET A 7 15.46 -15.00 -3.28
C MET A 7 15.07 -16.48 -3.20
N ASN A 8 14.22 -16.88 -2.25
CA ASN A 8 13.91 -18.30 -2.01
C ASN A 8 13.20 -18.94 -3.21
N ILE A 9 12.25 -18.24 -3.85
CA ILE A 9 11.58 -18.77 -5.04
C ILE A 9 12.57 -18.96 -6.18
N SER A 10 13.51 -18.03 -6.39
CA SER A 10 14.51 -18.16 -7.45
C SER A 10 15.42 -19.35 -7.19
N VAL A 11 15.90 -19.52 -5.94
CA VAL A 11 16.70 -20.69 -5.56
C VAL A 11 15.93 -21.99 -5.74
N HIS A 12 14.67 -22.05 -5.27
CA HIS A 12 13.84 -23.24 -5.36
C HIS A 12 13.56 -23.65 -6.81
N MET A 13 13.31 -22.67 -7.68
CA MET A 13 12.98 -22.89 -9.10
C MET A 13 14.22 -23.03 -9.99
N GLY A 14 15.43 -22.83 -9.46
CA GLY A 14 16.67 -22.79 -10.25
C GLY A 14 16.74 -21.58 -11.20
N TRP A 15 16.08 -20.48 -10.86
CA TRP A 15 16.09 -19.25 -11.65
C TRP A 15 17.32 -18.39 -11.34
N THR A 16 17.69 -17.54 -12.30
CA THR A 16 18.72 -16.52 -12.07
C THR A 16 18.13 -15.36 -11.28
N ASP A 17 18.68 -15.09 -10.09
CA ASP A 17 18.31 -13.94 -9.26
C ASP A 17 19.18 -12.71 -9.62
N VAL A 18 18.56 -11.67 -10.18
CA VAL A 18 19.23 -10.42 -10.58
C VAL A 18 19.17 -9.43 -9.42
N LEU A 19 20.21 -9.46 -8.58
CA LEU A 19 20.30 -8.58 -7.42
C LEU A 19 20.81 -7.19 -7.83
N VAL A 20 20.00 -6.15 -7.60
CA VAL A 20 20.35 -4.75 -7.85
C VAL A 20 20.54 -4.03 -6.52
N PRO A 21 21.79 -3.76 -6.09
CA PRO A 21 22.04 -2.99 -4.88
C PRO A 21 21.53 -1.55 -5.03
N ARG A 22 20.80 -1.05 -4.03
CA ARG A 22 20.18 0.29 -4.05
C ARG A 22 19.41 0.52 -5.37
N PRO A 23 18.29 -0.21 -5.56
CA PRO A 23 17.55 -0.26 -6.83
C PRO A 23 16.86 1.07 -7.14
N GLN A 24 17.64 2.03 -7.62
CA GLN A 24 17.17 3.31 -8.16
C GLN A 24 16.87 3.15 -9.67
N PRO A 25 16.08 4.06 -10.27
CA PRO A 25 15.62 3.89 -11.65
C PRO A 25 16.73 3.63 -12.69
N PRO A 26 17.87 4.33 -12.69
CA PRO A 26 18.93 4.07 -13.67
C PRO A 26 19.47 2.63 -13.61
N GLN A 27 19.73 2.13 -12.40
CA GLN A 27 20.28 0.80 -12.14
C GLN A 27 19.28 -0.30 -12.49
N LEU A 28 17.99 -0.09 -12.17
CA LEU A 28 16.92 -1.01 -12.54
C LEU A 28 16.78 -1.12 -14.06
N LEU A 29 16.74 0.01 -14.76
CA LEU A 29 16.61 0.03 -16.22
C LEU A 29 17.85 -0.56 -16.90
N GLU A 30 19.05 -0.33 -16.38
CA GLU A 30 20.27 -0.98 -16.87
C GLU A 30 20.24 -2.50 -16.66
N ALA A 31 19.83 -2.97 -15.48
CA ALA A 31 19.71 -4.39 -15.19
C ALA A 31 18.71 -5.08 -16.12
N ILE A 32 17.55 -4.45 -16.38
CA ILE A 32 16.55 -4.97 -17.32
C ILE A 32 17.13 -5.07 -18.73
N ARG A 33 17.82 -4.03 -19.22
CA ARG A 33 18.45 -4.04 -20.55
C ARG A 33 19.50 -5.15 -20.68
N LYS A 34 20.32 -5.35 -19.65
CA LYS A 34 21.44 -6.30 -19.67
C LYS A 34 20.99 -7.74 -19.50
N PHE A 35 20.12 -8.01 -18.52
CA PHE A 35 19.80 -9.36 -18.09
C PHE A 35 18.46 -9.87 -18.61
N ARG A 36 17.60 -8.98 -19.15
CA ARG A 36 16.28 -9.31 -19.69
C ARG A 36 15.46 -10.24 -18.77
N PRO A 37 15.22 -9.85 -17.51
CA PRO A 37 14.52 -10.72 -16.55
C PRO A 37 13.09 -11.00 -16.99
N THR A 38 12.54 -12.16 -16.62
CA THR A 38 11.15 -12.53 -16.93
C THR A 38 10.15 -12.06 -15.89
N PHE A 39 10.60 -11.92 -14.64
CA PHE A 39 9.79 -11.45 -13.53
C PHE A 39 10.50 -10.31 -12.82
N ALA A 40 9.75 -9.31 -12.39
CA ALA A 40 10.28 -8.19 -11.61
C ALA A 40 9.54 -8.10 -10.28
N ALA A 41 10.22 -8.36 -9.17
CA ALA A 41 9.67 -8.20 -7.83
C ALA A 41 10.07 -6.82 -7.29
N LEU A 42 9.21 -5.82 -7.46
CA LEU A 42 9.50 -4.42 -7.13
C LEU A 42 8.49 -3.86 -6.12
N VAL A 43 8.80 -2.69 -5.57
CA VAL A 43 7.91 -1.96 -4.65
C VAL A 43 7.37 -0.70 -5.35
N PRO A 44 6.26 -0.10 -4.87
CA PRO A 44 5.62 1.03 -5.54
C PRO A 44 6.53 2.19 -5.91
N THR A 45 7.44 2.58 -5.02
CA THR A 45 8.38 3.69 -5.26
C THR A 45 9.33 3.44 -6.44
N MET A 46 9.67 2.17 -6.72
CA MET A 46 10.50 1.82 -7.87
C MET A 46 9.72 2.00 -9.18
N TYR A 47 8.44 1.61 -9.22
CA TYR A 47 7.58 1.85 -10.39
C TYR A 47 7.41 3.35 -10.64
N ILE A 48 7.07 4.13 -9.61
CA ILE A 48 6.93 5.59 -9.70
C ILE A 48 8.25 6.22 -10.19
N GLY A 49 9.38 5.79 -9.64
CA GLY A 49 10.69 6.27 -10.06
C GLY A 49 11.00 5.94 -11.53
N MET A 50 10.67 4.74 -11.99
CA MET A 50 10.86 4.34 -13.38
C MET A 50 9.95 5.11 -14.35
N ILE A 51 8.67 5.30 -14.03
CA ILE A 51 7.71 6.06 -14.86
C ILE A 51 8.22 7.49 -15.13
N ASN A 52 8.81 8.12 -14.12
CA ASN A 52 9.34 9.46 -14.22
C ASN A 52 10.75 9.53 -14.85
N HIS A 53 11.38 8.39 -15.16
CA HIS A 53 12.73 8.35 -15.72
C HIS A 53 12.72 8.43 -17.26
N PRO A 54 13.52 9.32 -17.90
CA PRO A 54 13.47 9.53 -19.35
C PRO A 54 13.84 8.29 -20.18
N ASP A 55 14.63 7.38 -19.62
CA ASP A 55 15.05 6.16 -20.31
C ASP A 55 14.07 4.99 -20.21
N LEU A 56 12.95 5.13 -19.49
CA LEU A 56 11.93 4.07 -19.45
C LEU A 56 11.42 3.74 -20.85
N LYS A 57 11.06 4.77 -21.62
CA LYS A 57 10.59 4.63 -23.00
C LYS A 57 11.65 4.08 -23.97
N LYS A 58 12.92 4.10 -23.58
CA LYS A 58 14.05 3.57 -24.35
C LYS A 58 14.42 2.15 -23.94
N THR A 59 13.80 1.62 -22.90
CA THR A 59 14.11 0.30 -22.34
C THR A 59 13.06 -0.70 -22.84
N ASP A 60 13.52 -1.74 -23.54
CA ASP A 60 12.64 -2.83 -24.00
C ASP A 60 12.18 -3.68 -22.81
N MET A 61 10.90 -3.56 -22.46
CA MET A 61 10.26 -4.27 -21.36
C MET A 61 9.57 -5.58 -21.79
N SER A 62 9.67 -5.98 -23.07
CA SER A 62 9.02 -7.20 -23.59
C SER A 62 9.50 -8.50 -22.93
N CYS A 63 10.65 -8.47 -22.26
CA CYS A 63 11.13 -9.60 -21.47
C CYS A 63 10.30 -9.86 -20.21
N ILE A 64 9.68 -8.81 -19.65
CA ILE A 64 8.92 -8.88 -18.40
C ILE A 64 7.56 -9.53 -18.68
N LYS A 65 7.41 -10.78 -18.27
CA LYS A 65 6.15 -11.51 -18.34
C LYS A 65 5.21 -11.16 -17.19
N GLY A 66 5.76 -10.73 -16.04
CA GLY A 66 5.00 -10.28 -14.89
C GLY A 66 5.84 -9.41 -13.96
N ALA A 67 5.31 -8.24 -13.62
CA ALA A 67 5.89 -7.34 -12.64
C ALA A 67 5.05 -7.42 -11.37
N PHE A 68 5.62 -7.78 -10.24
CA PHE A 68 4.91 -7.89 -8.96
C PHE A 68 5.13 -6.62 -8.14
N SER A 69 4.06 -6.16 -7.51
CA SER A 69 4.07 -5.05 -6.54
C SER A 69 3.52 -5.52 -5.21
N GLY A 70 4.16 -5.11 -4.12
CA GLY A 70 3.71 -5.41 -2.77
C GLY A 70 4.44 -4.58 -1.72
N SER A 71 4.24 -4.92 -0.45
CA SER A 71 4.79 -4.20 0.74
C SER A 71 4.17 -2.83 1.03
N ALA A 72 3.63 -2.17 0.00
CA ALA A 72 2.89 -0.92 0.14
C ALA A 72 1.79 -0.83 -0.93
N PRO A 73 0.76 -0.01 -0.68
CA PRO A 73 -0.20 0.42 -1.69
C PRO A 73 0.47 0.87 -3.00
N LEU A 74 -0.01 0.40 -4.14
CA LEU A 74 0.33 0.97 -5.43
C LEU A 74 -0.88 1.74 -5.96
N PRO A 75 -0.76 3.05 -6.24
CA PRO A 75 -1.87 3.80 -6.84
C PRO A 75 -2.27 3.20 -8.19
N VAL A 76 -3.58 3.09 -8.43
CA VAL A 76 -4.13 2.49 -9.66
C VAL A 76 -3.63 3.21 -10.91
N GLU A 77 -3.51 4.53 -10.88
CA GLU A 77 -2.95 5.32 -11.98
C GLU A 77 -1.50 4.94 -12.31
N VAL A 78 -0.68 4.62 -11.30
CA VAL A 78 0.71 4.17 -11.51
C VAL A 78 0.73 2.81 -12.23
N ILE A 79 -0.22 1.93 -11.92
CA ILE A 79 -0.39 0.65 -12.62
C ILE A 79 -0.71 0.91 -14.09
N HIS A 80 -1.74 1.71 -14.36
CA HIS A 80 -2.17 2.02 -15.71
C HIS A 80 -1.10 2.73 -16.53
N ASP A 81 -0.40 3.70 -15.94
CA ASP A 81 0.70 4.40 -16.60
C ASP A 81 1.84 3.47 -16.97
N PHE A 82 2.29 2.62 -16.03
CA PHE A 82 3.37 1.68 -16.29
C PHE A 82 3.00 0.67 -17.37
N GLU A 83 1.81 0.05 -17.25
CA GLU A 83 1.31 -0.92 -18.23
C GLU A 83 1.18 -0.28 -19.62
N ARG A 84 0.66 0.95 -19.72
CA ARG A 84 0.52 1.70 -20.97
C ARG A 84 1.86 2.05 -21.61
N ILE A 85 2.85 2.46 -20.81
CA ILE A 85 4.16 2.89 -21.31
C ILE A 85 5.01 1.68 -21.75
N THR A 86 4.91 0.57 -21.03
CA THR A 86 5.87 -0.55 -21.15
C THR A 86 5.28 -1.81 -21.77
N GLY A 87 3.97 -1.98 -21.74
CA GLY A 87 3.27 -3.23 -22.06
C GLY A 87 3.44 -4.32 -20.99
N ALA A 88 4.24 -4.10 -19.94
CA ALA A 88 4.45 -5.07 -18.87
C ALA A 88 3.35 -4.96 -17.82
N VAL A 89 2.74 -6.09 -17.48
CA VAL A 89 1.61 -6.19 -16.54
C VAL A 89 2.09 -6.15 -15.09
N ILE A 90 1.44 -5.31 -14.27
CA ILE A 90 1.67 -5.28 -12.82
C ILE A 90 0.64 -6.15 -12.09
N VAL A 91 1.13 -7.01 -11.20
CA VAL A 91 0.36 -7.88 -10.33
C VAL A 91 0.57 -7.44 -8.89
N GLU A 92 -0.50 -6.99 -8.26
CA GLU A 92 -0.48 -6.64 -6.84
C GLU A 92 -0.71 -7.87 -5.97
N GLY A 93 -0.01 -7.91 -4.85
CA GLY A 93 -0.23 -8.89 -3.79
C GLY A 93 -0.10 -8.28 -2.40
N PHE A 94 -0.74 -8.92 -1.44
CA PHE A 94 -0.75 -8.50 -0.05
C PHE A 94 -0.25 -9.59 0.88
N GLY A 95 0.43 -9.11 1.92
CA GLY A 95 0.60 -9.81 3.17
C GLY A 95 1.61 -9.11 4.05
N MET A 96 2.04 -9.80 5.09
CA MET A 96 2.82 -9.26 6.20
C MET A 96 3.90 -10.23 6.63
N THR A 97 4.87 -9.76 7.41
CA THR A 97 5.98 -10.58 7.91
C THR A 97 5.48 -11.84 8.64
N GLU A 98 4.39 -11.70 9.39
CA GLU A 98 3.70 -12.72 10.16
C GLU A 98 3.04 -13.80 9.29
N THR A 99 3.04 -13.64 7.96
CA THR A 99 2.40 -14.54 6.99
C THR A 99 3.36 -15.05 5.91
N THR A 100 4.66 -14.97 6.15
CA THR A 100 5.73 -15.57 5.31
C THR A 100 5.63 -15.41 3.77
N PRO A 101 5.46 -14.22 3.19
CA PRO A 101 4.80 -13.00 3.64
C PRO A 101 3.51 -12.71 2.84
N VAL A 102 3.04 -13.64 2.00
CA VAL A 102 1.95 -13.39 1.04
C VAL A 102 0.74 -14.20 1.45
N VAL A 103 -0.42 -13.56 1.42
CA VAL A 103 -1.72 -14.19 1.68
C VAL A 103 -2.69 -13.98 0.54
N HIS A 104 -2.55 -12.90 -0.23
CA HIS A 104 -3.41 -12.59 -1.38
C HIS A 104 -2.55 -12.17 -2.57
N VAL A 105 -2.98 -12.54 -3.77
CA VAL A 105 -2.36 -12.08 -5.02
C VAL A 105 -3.40 -12.01 -6.13
N ASN A 106 -3.26 -11.01 -7.00
CA ASN A 106 -4.05 -10.99 -8.22
C ASN A 106 -3.67 -12.18 -9.11
N PRO A 107 -4.64 -12.86 -9.75
CA PRO A 107 -4.36 -13.93 -10.70
C PRO A 107 -3.39 -13.48 -11.82
N PHE A 108 -2.34 -14.26 -12.04
CA PHE A 108 -1.34 -14.03 -13.08
C PHE A 108 -1.59 -14.92 -14.31
N GLY A 109 -1.06 -14.55 -15.48
CA GLY A 109 -1.03 -15.43 -16.66
C GLY A 109 -2.36 -15.58 -17.40
N GLY A 110 -3.19 -14.53 -17.43
CA GLY A 110 -4.49 -14.52 -18.13
C GLY A 110 -5.70 -14.69 -17.22
N GLY A 111 -5.49 -14.83 -15.90
CA GLY A 111 -6.56 -14.68 -14.92
C GLY A 111 -7.09 -13.25 -14.88
N ALA A 112 -8.36 -13.08 -14.48
CA ALA A 112 -8.96 -11.77 -14.29
C ALA A 112 -8.21 -11.04 -13.16
N ARG A 113 -7.68 -9.84 -13.43
CA ARG A 113 -7.13 -8.97 -12.38
C ARG A 113 -8.11 -7.84 -12.12
N LYS A 114 -8.10 -7.32 -10.90
CA LYS A 114 -8.79 -6.07 -10.58
C LYS A 114 -7.76 -5.08 -10.03
N ALA A 115 -7.49 -4.02 -10.78
CA ALA A 115 -6.56 -2.98 -10.32
C ALA A 115 -7.06 -2.36 -9.00
N GLY A 116 -6.16 -2.15 -8.05
CA GLY A 116 -6.51 -1.68 -6.71
C GLY A 116 -6.97 -2.79 -5.74
N SER A 117 -7.26 -3.99 -6.25
CA SER A 117 -7.41 -5.18 -5.42
C SER A 117 -6.05 -5.76 -5.06
N VAL A 118 -5.95 -6.39 -3.90
CA VAL A 118 -4.79 -7.25 -3.55
C VAL A 118 -4.96 -8.69 -4.04
N GLY A 119 -6.05 -8.96 -4.77
CA GLY A 119 -6.41 -10.22 -5.37
C GLY A 119 -7.22 -11.12 -4.46
N VAL A 120 -7.07 -12.42 -4.69
CA VAL A 120 -7.75 -13.49 -3.96
C VAL A 120 -6.77 -14.18 -3.01
N PRO A 121 -7.25 -14.87 -1.96
CA PRO A 121 -6.39 -15.68 -1.11
C PRO A 121 -5.56 -16.68 -1.92
N ILE A 122 -4.28 -16.83 -1.59
CA ILE A 122 -3.43 -17.86 -2.21
C ILE A 122 -3.87 -19.26 -1.77
N SER A 123 -3.36 -20.30 -2.43
CA SER A 123 -3.65 -21.70 -2.10
C SER A 123 -3.47 -21.99 -0.60
N ASP A 124 -4.36 -22.83 -0.08
CA ASP A 124 -4.40 -23.25 1.33
C ASP A 124 -4.54 -22.10 2.35
N THR A 125 -5.02 -20.93 1.90
CA THR A 125 -5.26 -19.75 2.76
C THR A 125 -6.74 -19.45 2.84
N GLU A 126 -7.27 -19.47 4.06
CA GLU A 126 -8.60 -18.97 4.38
C GLU A 126 -8.51 -17.49 4.77
N ALA A 127 -9.47 -16.69 4.32
CA ALA A 127 -9.58 -15.27 4.65
C ALA A 127 -11.01 -14.91 5.05
N ARG A 128 -11.15 -14.04 6.05
CA ARG A 128 -12.43 -13.48 6.50
C ARG A 128 -12.30 -11.99 6.72
N ILE A 129 -13.40 -11.27 6.54
CA ILE A 129 -13.52 -9.86 6.94
C ILE A 129 -14.46 -9.83 8.13
N VAL A 130 -13.96 -9.46 9.30
CA VAL A 130 -14.72 -9.47 10.55
C VAL A 130 -14.98 -8.06 11.07
N ASP A 131 -15.99 -7.90 11.90
CA ASP A 131 -16.32 -6.63 12.54
C ASP A 131 -15.14 -6.06 13.35
N LEU A 132 -15.03 -4.73 13.40
CA LEU A 132 -13.90 -4.06 14.05
C LEU A 132 -13.96 -4.12 15.59
N GLU A 133 -15.13 -4.36 16.17
CA GLU A 133 -15.37 -4.29 17.61
C GLU A 133 -14.98 -5.58 18.33
N THR A 134 -15.53 -6.71 17.87
CA THR A 134 -15.36 -8.02 18.48
C THR A 134 -14.43 -8.92 17.67
N GLY A 135 -14.42 -8.75 16.33
CA GLY A 135 -13.69 -9.62 15.42
C GLY A 135 -14.26 -11.04 15.34
N LEU A 136 -15.55 -11.20 15.63
CA LEU A 136 -16.25 -12.49 15.67
C LEU A 136 -17.32 -12.62 14.58
N ILE A 137 -17.86 -11.50 14.12
CA ILE A 137 -18.96 -11.45 13.15
C ILE A 137 -18.38 -11.19 11.77
N ASP A 138 -18.72 -12.04 10.80
CA ASP A 138 -18.33 -11.81 9.40
C ASP A 138 -19.11 -10.64 8.81
N MET A 139 -18.38 -9.72 8.16
CA MET A 139 -18.98 -8.59 7.46
C MET A 139 -19.64 -9.06 6.15
N PRO A 140 -20.79 -8.48 5.76
CA PRO A 140 -21.37 -8.71 4.45
C PRO A 140 -20.41 -8.30 3.32
N VAL A 141 -20.59 -8.89 2.13
CA VAL A 141 -19.84 -8.52 0.92
C VAL A 141 -19.92 -7.00 0.69
N GLY A 142 -18.78 -6.40 0.34
CA GLY A 142 -18.61 -4.96 0.15
C GLY A 142 -18.53 -4.12 1.43
N GLN A 143 -18.81 -4.69 2.61
CA GLN A 143 -18.72 -3.94 3.88
C GLN A 143 -17.31 -4.00 4.47
N PRO A 144 -16.80 -2.88 5.02
CA PRO A 144 -15.46 -2.83 5.59
C PRO A 144 -15.39 -3.53 6.95
N GLY A 145 -14.31 -4.27 7.17
CA GLY A 145 -13.98 -4.89 8.45
C GLY A 145 -12.50 -5.25 8.53
N GLU A 146 -12.06 -5.88 9.60
CA GLU A 146 -10.68 -6.34 9.76
C GLU A 146 -10.45 -7.63 8.97
N LEU A 147 -9.43 -7.65 8.11
CA LEU A 147 -9.00 -8.85 7.42
C LEU A 147 -8.29 -9.78 8.40
N ILE A 148 -8.78 -11.01 8.51
CA ILE A 148 -8.12 -12.09 9.25
C ILE A 148 -7.84 -13.26 8.31
N VAL A 149 -6.71 -13.92 8.53
CA VAL A 149 -6.23 -15.00 7.66
C VAL A 149 -5.79 -16.22 8.44
N ARG A 150 -5.95 -17.41 7.86
CA ARG A 150 -5.48 -18.68 8.39
C ARG A 150 -4.87 -19.50 7.26
N GLY A 151 -3.69 -20.05 7.47
CA GLY A 151 -3.01 -20.85 6.47
C GLY A 151 -1.64 -21.34 6.94
N PRO A 152 -0.99 -22.23 6.17
CA PRO A 152 0.29 -22.86 6.55
C PRO A 152 1.46 -21.87 6.62
N GLN A 153 1.34 -20.70 6.00
CA GLN A 153 2.34 -19.65 5.96
C GLN A 153 2.32 -18.70 7.18
N VAL A 154 1.28 -18.78 8.03
CA VAL A 154 1.17 -17.97 9.24
C VAL A 154 2.28 -18.36 10.23
N MET A 155 2.92 -17.36 10.82
CA MET A 155 4.01 -17.55 11.77
C MET A 155 3.56 -18.34 13.02
N LYS A 156 4.54 -18.90 13.74
CA LYS A 156 4.29 -19.54 15.04
C LYS A 156 3.99 -18.54 16.17
N GLY A 157 4.46 -17.31 16.04
CA GLY A 157 4.38 -16.28 17.05
C GLY A 157 5.62 -15.41 17.10
N TYR A 158 5.54 -14.33 17.88
CA TYR A 158 6.66 -13.42 18.11
C TYR A 158 7.60 -14.00 19.17
N LEU A 159 8.91 -14.00 18.86
CA LEU A 159 9.93 -14.50 19.77
C LEU A 159 9.91 -13.72 21.10
N ASN A 160 9.77 -14.45 22.21
CA ASN A 160 9.72 -13.91 23.58
C ASN A 160 8.64 -12.84 23.81
N LYS A 161 7.56 -12.85 23.01
CA LYS A 161 6.42 -11.92 23.16
C LYS A 161 5.09 -12.68 23.11
N PRO A 162 4.76 -13.45 24.16
CA PRO A 162 3.54 -14.26 24.18
C PRO A 162 2.26 -13.41 24.15
N GLU A 163 2.24 -12.23 24.77
CA GLU A 163 1.08 -11.32 24.77
C GLU A 163 0.79 -10.77 23.37
N GLU A 164 1.81 -10.26 22.67
CA GLU A 164 1.67 -9.83 21.27
C GLU A 164 1.27 -10.99 20.36
N THR A 165 1.78 -12.20 20.65
CA THR A 165 1.41 -13.40 19.89
C THR A 165 -0.06 -13.74 20.09
N ALA A 166 -0.57 -13.72 21.33
CA ALA A 166 -1.98 -13.96 21.62
C ALA A 166 -2.88 -12.84 21.09
N TYR A 167 -2.37 -11.61 21.00
CA TYR A 167 -3.08 -10.49 20.39
C TYR A 167 -3.19 -10.63 18.87
N THR A 168 -2.13 -11.06 18.18
CA THR A 168 -2.13 -11.20 16.73
C THR A 168 -2.72 -12.55 16.26
N LEU A 169 -2.47 -13.63 17.00
CA LEU A 169 -2.94 -14.98 16.68
C LEU A 169 -4.04 -15.40 17.66
N ARG A 170 -5.30 -15.39 17.21
CA ARG A 170 -6.47 -15.71 18.03
C ARG A 170 -7.25 -16.86 17.39
N ASN A 171 -7.50 -17.93 18.15
CA ASN A 171 -8.32 -19.05 17.69
C ASN A 171 -7.90 -19.62 16.32
N GLY A 172 -6.59 -19.66 16.05
CA GLY A 172 -6.02 -20.14 14.78
C GLY A 172 -6.03 -19.13 13.63
N TRP A 173 -6.51 -17.90 13.85
CA TRP A 173 -6.52 -16.82 12.86
C TRP A 173 -5.45 -15.77 13.18
N CYS A 174 -4.79 -15.27 12.15
CA CYS A 174 -3.92 -14.11 12.21
C CYS A 174 -4.71 -12.83 11.91
N PHE A 175 -4.81 -11.95 12.91
CA PHE A 175 -5.41 -10.64 12.81
C PHE A 175 -4.39 -9.68 12.17
N THR A 176 -4.68 -9.21 10.95
CA THR A 176 -3.72 -8.43 10.16
C THR A 176 -3.61 -6.97 10.66
N GLY A 177 -4.65 -6.47 11.32
CA GLY A 177 -4.82 -5.06 11.63
C GLY A 177 -5.05 -4.18 10.39
N ASP A 178 -5.34 -4.79 9.24
CA ASP A 178 -5.73 -4.11 8.00
C ASP A 178 -7.26 -4.17 7.87
N ILE A 179 -7.86 -3.02 7.55
CA ILE A 179 -9.27 -2.91 7.19
C ILE A 179 -9.38 -3.23 5.70
N ALA A 180 -10.29 -4.13 5.35
CA ALA A 180 -10.51 -4.57 3.99
C ALA A 180 -12.01 -4.67 3.66
N THR A 181 -12.30 -4.69 2.37
CA THR A 181 -13.58 -5.13 1.79
C THR A 181 -13.33 -6.29 0.83
N MET A 182 -14.37 -7.07 0.54
CA MET A 182 -14.35 -8.12 -0.47
C MET A 182 -15.51 -7.88 -1.43
N ASP A 183 -15.27 -7.97 -2.74
CA ASP A 183 -16.32 -7.87 -3.75
C ASP A 183 -17.01 -9.21 -4.02
N GLU A 184 -18.05 -9.20 -4.86
CA GLU A 184 -18.86 -10.37 -5.19
C GLU A 184 -18.06 -11.47 -5.94
N ASP A 185 -16.95 -11.11 -6.58
CA ASP A 185 -16.07 -12.04 -7.28
C ASP A 185 -14.96 -12.59 -6.35
N GLY A 186 -14.97 -12.21 -5.07
CA GLY A 186 -14.02 -12.67 -4.05
C GLY A 186 -12.69 -11.91 -4.02
N TYR A 187 -12.59 -10.76 -4.69
CA TYR A 187 -11.38 -9.93 -4.67
C TYR A 187 -11.37 -9.04 -3.43
N PHE A 188 -10.22 -9.00 -2.76
CA PHE A 188 -10.04 -8.22 -1.54
C PHE A 188 -9.41 -6.87 -1.86
N TYR A 189 -9.83 -5.83 -1.13
CA TYR A 189 -9.32 -4.47 -1.26
C TYR A 189 -8.90 -4.00 0.12
N ILE A 190 -7.64 -3.60 0.27
CA ILE A 190 -7.14 -3.07 1.55
C ILE A 190 -7.51 -1.60 1.61
N VAL A 191 -8.46 -1.27 2.48
CA VAL A 191 -8.96 0.09 2.70
C VAL A 191 -7.96 0.88 3.54
N ASP A 192 -7.55 0.39 4.71
CA ASP A 192 -6.60 1.10 5.57
C ASP A 192 -5.98 0.20 6.65
N ARG A 193 -5.23 0.79 7.57
CA ARG A 193 -4.85 0.18 8.84
C ARG A 193 -5.84 0.57 9.93
N LYS A 194 -6.29 -0.43 10.71
CA LYS A 194 -7.21 -0.24 11.83
C LYS A 194 -6.76 0.85 12.83
N LYS A 195 -5.44 0.90 13.09
CA LYS A 195 -4.83 1.87 14.01
C LYS A 195 -4.67 3.29 13.44
N ASP A 196 -4.73 3.42 12.12
CA ASP A 196 -4.53 4.70 11.43
C ASP A 196 -5.87 5.37 11.07
N MET A 197 -6.98 4.62 11.15
CA MET A 197 -8.35 5.13 10.98
C MET A 197 -8.60 6.35 11.87
N ILE A 198 -9.14 7.39 11.25
CA ILE A 198 -9.47 8.66 11.90
C ILE A 198 -10.96 8.64 12.24
N ILE A 199 -11.31 8.89 13.49
CA ILE A 199 -12.71 8.99 13.91
C ILE A 199 -13.07 10.47 14.09
N SER A 200 -13.78 11.02 13.11
CA SER A 200 -14.12 12.45 13.08
C SER A 200 -15.63 12.66 13.09
N GLY A 201 -16.16 13.14 14.22
CA GLY A 201 -17.59 13.41 14.39
C GLY A 201 -18.46 12.15 14.27
N GLY A 202 -17.93 10.99 14.67
CA GLY A 202 -18.60 9.70 14.56
C GLY A 202 -18.44 9.00 13.20
N PHE A 203 -17.73 9.60 12.25
CA PHE A 203 -17.43 8.98 10.95
C PHE A 203 -16.05 8.37 10.94
N ASN A 204 -15.96 7.14 10.41
CA ASN A 204 -14.70 6.50 10.10
C ASN A 204 -14.15 7.09 8.80
N ILE A 205 -12.98 7.70 8.90
CA ILE A 205 -12.22 8.20 7.77
C ILE A 205 -10.99 7.33 7.64
N TYR A 206 -10.79 6.77 6.46
CA TYR A 206 -9.62 6.01 6.09
C TYR A 206 -8.61 6.97 5.45
N PRO A 207 -7.51 7.36 6.15
CA PRO A 207 -6.43 8.15 5.58
C PRO A 207 -6.04 7.78 4.15
N ARG A 208 -6.07 6.49 3.80
CA ARG A 208 -5.70 6.03 2.46
C ARG A 208 -6.66 6.52 1.37
N ASP A 209 -7.97 6.50 1.59
CA ASP A 209 -8.95 7.06 0.65
C ASP A 209 -8.63 8.53 0.33
N VAL A 210 -8.16 9.26 1.35
CA VAL A 210 -7.78 10.66 1.22
C VAL A 210 -6.47 10.78 0.44
N ASP A 211 -5.46 9.98 0.78
CA ASP A 211 -4.17 9.94 0.10
C ASP A 211 -4.33 9.66 -1.40
N GLU A 212 -5.14 8.65 -1.76
CA GLU A 212 -5.38 8.25 -3.15
C GLU A 212 -5.99 9.37 -3.98
N VAL A 213 -6.98 10.09 -3.43
CA VAL A 213 -7.52 11.29 -4.07
C VAL A 213 -6.43 12.32 -4.34
N PHE A 214 -5.54 12.59 -3.38
CA PHE A 214 -4.46 13.57 -3.59
C PHE A 214 -3.38 13.08 -4.55
N TYR A 215 -3.14 11.77 -4.68
CA TYR A 215 -2.25 11.23 -5.72
C TYR A 215 -2.77 11.48 -7.14
N GLU A 216 -4.08 11.64 -7.33
CA GLU A 216 -4.67 12.01 -8.64
C GLU A 216 -4.46 13.49 -9.00
N HIS A 217 -3.98 14.33 -8.07
CA HIS A 217 -3.75 15.74 -8.36
C HIS A 217 -2.48 15.91 -9.22
N PRO A 218 -2.52 16.64 -10.35
CA PRO A 218 -1.42 16.68 -11.32
C PRO A 218 -0.10 17.23 -10.73
N LYS A 219 -0.18 18.09 -9.71
CA LYS A 219 0.97 18.71 -9.04
C LYS A 219 1.53 17.91 -7.86
N VAL A 220 0.83 16.89 -7.37
CA VAL A 220 1.23 16.15 -6.16
C VAL A 220 2.17 15.02 -6.54
N GLN A 221 3.30 14.93 -5.84
CA GLN A 221 4.25 13.82 -5.94
C GLN A 221 3.98 12.78 -4.85
N GLU A 222 3.77 13.23 -3.61
CA GLU A 222 3.49 12.35 -2.47
C GLU A 222 2.44 12.99 -1.56
N ALA A 223 1.55 12.16 -1.03
CA ALA A 223 0.50 12.54 -0.09
C ALA A 223 0.47 11.55 1.09
N CYS A 224 0.28 12.07 2.30
CA CYS A 224 0.10 11.26 3.50
C CYS A 224 -0.79 11.95 4.54
N THR A 225 -1.88 11.29 4.89
CA THR A 225 -2.94 11.79 5.76
C THR A 225 -2.82 11.24 7.19
N ILE A 226 -3.05 12.05 8.22
CA ILE A 226 -3.10 11.60 9.62
C ILE A 226 -4.31 12.16 10.35
N GLY A 227 -4.73 11.46 11.40
CA GLY A 227 -5.65 12.00 12.40
C GLY A 227 -4.91 12.92 13.35
N ILE A 228 -5.46 14.12 13.56
CA ILE A 228 -5.03 15.09 14.57
C ILE A 228 -6.17 15.33 15.56
N PRO A 229 -5.89 15.60 16.85
CA PRO A 229 -6.94 15.78 17.84
C PRO A 229 -7.77 17.03 17.53
N ASP A 230 -9.09 16.93 17.66
CA ASP A 230 -10.03 18.03 17.54
C ASP A 230 -11.01 18.03 18.73
N PRO A 231 -11.18 19.14 19.47
CA PRO A 231 -12.04 19.19 20.64
C PRO A 231 -13.53 18.92 20.38
N LYS A 232 -14.03 19.14 19.15
CA LYS A 232 -15.44 19.00 18.80
C LYS A 232 -15.74 17.68 18.11
N ARG A 233 -14.81 17.20 17.29
CA ARG A 233 -14.97 16.04 16.40
C ARG A 233 -14.20 14.81 16.88
N GLY A 234 -13.42 14.92 17.95
CA GLY A 234 -12.50 13.87 18.41
C GLY A 234 -11.20 13.95 17.62
N GLU A 235 -11.26 13.67 16.32
CA GLU A 235 -10.14 13.90 15.39
C GLU A 235 -10.56 14.73 14.17
N ASN A 236 -9.58 15.39 13.54
CA ASN A 236 -9.65 16.00 12.21
C ASN A 236 -8.58 15.41 11.29
N VAL A 237 -8.73 15.65 10.00
CA VAL A 237 -7.83 15.18 8.95
C VAL A 237 -6.72 16.21 8.73
N LYS A 238 -5.45 15.79 8.82
CA LYS A 238 -4.30 16.58 8.38
C LYS A 238 -3.58 15.88 7.23
N LEU A 239 -3.22 16.61 6.19
CA LEU A 239 -2.52 16.12 5.02
C LEU A 239 -1.09 16.67 4.98
N PHE A 240 -0.11 15.80 4.75
CA PHE A 240 1.24 16.19 4.35
C PHE A 240 1.41 15.97 2.85
N VAL A 241 1.97 16.95 2.16
CA VAL A 241 2.09 16.93 0.69
C VAL A 241 3.51 17.27 0.26
N VAL A 242 4.04 16.50 -0.70
CA VAL A 242 5.22 16.86 -1.50
C VAL A 242 4.73 17.12 -2.93
N LEU A 243 5.09 18.28 -3.47
CA LEU A 243 4.76 18.65 -4.85
C LEU A 243 5.83 18.14 -5.81
N LYS A 244 5.45 17.94 -7.07
CA LYS A 244 6.40 17.63 -8.15
C LYS A 244 7.38 18.80 -8.33
N GLU A 245 8.58 18.49 -8.82
CA GLU A 245 9.62 19.48 -9.04
C GLU A 245 9.15 20.61 -9.97
N GLY A 246 9.33 21.86 -9.54
CA GLY A 246 8.89 23.06 -10.29
C GLY A 246 7.41 23.44 -10.10
N GLU A 247 6.60 22.61 -9.46
CA GLU A 247 5.19 22.89 -9.21
C GLU A 247 4.96 23.69 -7.93
N THR A 248 3.88 24.49 -7.91
CA THR A 248 3.38 25.17 -6.71
C THR A 248 1.87 25.00 -6.59
N ALA A 249 1.37 24.88 -5.36
CA ALA A 249 -0.06 24.74 -5.07
C ALA A 249 -0.38 25.44 -3.74
N THR A 250 -1.61 25.92 -3.58
CA THR A 250 -2.11 26.42 -2.29
C THR A 250 -2.96 25.39 -1.57
N GLN A 251 -3.21 25.60 -0.27
CA GLN A 251 -4.11 24.74 0.49
C GLN A 251 -5.53 24.78 -0.09
N GLU A 252 -6.00 25.95 -0.52
CA GLU A 252 -7.32 26.14 -1.12
C GLU A 252 -7.45 25.38 -2.44
N GLU A 253 -6.41 25.42 -3.29
CA GLU A 253 -6.38 24.66 -4.56
C GLU A 253 -6.57 23.16 -4.31
N LEU A 254 -5.80 22.60 -3.37
CA LEU A 254 -5.87 21.17 -3.04
C LEU A 254 -7.22 20.79 -2.40
N ILE A 255 -7.76 21.64 -1.52
CA ILE A 255 -9.07 21.40 -0.91
C ILE A 255 -10.18 21.46 -1.96
N GLU A 256 -10.13 22.41 -2.89
CA GLU A 256 -11.16 22.55 -3.93
C GLU A 256 -11.17 21.35 -4.87
N PHE A 257 -9.98 20.87 -5.26
CA PHE A 257 -9.86 19.61 -5.98
C PHE A 257 -10.47 18.44 -5.19
N ALA A 258 -10.14 18.31 -3.91
CA ALA A 258 -10.62 17.23 -3.07
C ALA A 258 -12.15 17.25 -2.87
N LYS A 259 -12.80 18.42 -2.82
CA LYS A 259 -14.28 18.54 -2.72
C LYS A 259 -15.02 17.87 -3.86
N THR A 260 -14.40 17.75 -5.03
CA THR A 260 -15.01 17.09 -6.18
C THR A 260 -15.04 15.56 -6.04
N LYS A 261 -14.28 14.99 -5.10
CA LYS A 261 -14.06 13.54 -4.96
C LYS A 261 -14.32 12.99 -3.55
N LEU A 262 -14.20 13.82 -2.52
CA LEU A 262 -14.34 13.44 -1.11
C LEU A 262 -15.57 14.11 -0.47
N ALA A 263 -16.25 13.36 0.39
CA ALA A 263 -17.26 13.93 1.27
C ALA A 263 -16.64 14.97 2.23
N THR A 264 -17.42 16.00 2.58
CA THR A 264 -16.95 17.13 3.38
C THR A 264 -16.23 16.74 4.67
N TYR A 265 -16.68 15.67 5.35
CA TYR A 265 -16.08 15.24 6.61
C TYR A 265 -14.68 14.61 6.44
N LYS A 266 -14.32 14.15 5.22
CA LYS A 266 -13.00 13.59 4.87
C LYS A 266 -11.98 14.65 4.43
N LEU A 267 -12.42 15.89 4.19
CA LEU A 267 -11.52 16.95 3.72
C LEU A 267 -10.47 17.31 4.77
N PRO A 268 -9.19 17.49 4.39
CA PRO A 268 -8.17 17.97 5.31
C PRO A 268 -8.53 19.33 5.89
N SER A 269 -8.48 19.46 7.22
CA SER A 269 -8.57 20.76 7.89
C SER A 269 -7.23 21.50 7.89
N GLU A 270 -6.13 20.75 7.79
CA GLU A 270 -4.77 21.28 7.72
C GLU A 270 -4.00 20.60 6.59
N ILE A 271 -3.25 21.38 5.82
CA ILE A 271 -2.32 20.89 4.81
C ILE A 271 -0.93 21.43 5.11
N GLU A 272 0.07 20.54 5.17
CA GLU A 272 1.47 20.89 5.39
C GLU A 272 2.31 20.47 4.18
N PHE A 273 2.89 21.45 3.49
CA PHE A 273 3.82 21.20 2.39
C PHE A 273 5.21 20.85 2.93
N ARG A 274 5.80 19.79 2.39
CA ARG A 274 7.15 19.33 2.73
C ARG A 274 7.99 19.14 1.48
N LYS A 275 9.31 19.20 1.66
CA LYS A 275 10.28 18.82 0.61
C LYS A 275 10.36 17.30 0.44
N GLU A 276 10.20 16.56 1.53
CA GLU A 276 10.19 15.10 1.55
C GLU A 276 9.37 14.59 2.74
N LEU A 277 8.83 13.38 2.62
CA LEU A 277 8.20 12.65 3.71
C LEU A 277 9.14 11.57 4.26
N PRO A 278 9.09 11.25 5.57
CA PRO A 278 9.88 10.17 6.14
C PRO A 278 9.49 8.84 5.51
N LYS A 279 10.49 8.03 5.12
CA LYS A 279 10.29 6.78 4.39
C LYS A 279 11.10 5.64 5.01
N SER A 280 10.56 4.43 4.92
CA SER A 280 11.31 3.22 5.24
C SER A 280 12.42 2.98 4.22
N THR A 281 13.30 2.00 4.49
CA THR A 281 14.33 1.54 3.55
C THR A 281 13.77 1.03 2.21
N VAL A 282 12.48 0.68 2.17
CA VAL A 282 11.76 0.27 0.95
C VAL A 282 10.90 1.40 0.35
N GLY A 283 11.09 2.64 0.82
CA GLY A 283 10.42 3.83 0.28
C GLY A 283 8.99 4.05 0.77
N LYS A 284 8.48 3.26 1.71
CA LYS A 284 7.12 3.43 2.26
C LYS A 284 7.07 4.67 3.16
N VAL A 285 6.16 5.61 2.90
CA VAL A 285 5.93 6.76 3.79
C VAL A 285 5.54 6.28 5.19
N LEU A 286 6.22 6.82 6.20
CA LEU A 286 6.08 6.42 7.59
C LEU A 286 5.04 7.29 8.29
N ARG A 287 3.74 6.99 8.05
CA ARG A 287 2.59 7.68 8.67
C ARG A 287 2.71 7.81 10.19
N LYS A 288 3.24 6.78 10.86
CA LYS A 288 3.48 6.77 12.31
C LYS A 288 4.47 7.85 12.76
N GLU A 289 5.53 8.08 11.99
CA GLU A 289 6.53 9.11 12.29
C GLU A 289 5.93 10.51 12.11
N LEU A 290 5.21 10.73 11.00
CA LEU A 290 4.47 11.97 10.77
C LEU A 290 3.46 12.26 11.90
N LYS A 291 2.70 11.25 12.35
CA LYS A 291 1.78 11.37 13.49
C LYS A 291 2.56 11.71 14.77
N ALA A 292 3.69 11.07 15.04
CA ALA A 292 4.49 11.35 16.22
C ALA A 292 5.09 12.78 16.22
N GLU A 293 5.64 13.22 15.09
CA GLU A 293 6.15 14.59 14.88
C GLU A 293 5.06 15.64 15.13
N GLU A 294 3.89 15.44 14.53
CA GLU A 294 2.77 16.36 14.66
C GLU A 294 2.26 16.44 16.11
N MET A 295 2.13 15.29 16.79
CA MET A 295 1.72 15.27 18.20
C MET A 295 2.77 15.93 19.10
N ALA A 296 4.06 15.80 18.79
CA ALA A 296 5.13 16.50 19.51
C ALA A 296 5.10 18.01 19.27
N LYS A 297 4.82 18.45 18.04
CA LYS A 297 4.66 19.86 17.67
C LYS A 297 3.49 20.50 18.43
N ARG A 298 2.34 19.81 18.50
CA ARG A 298 1.14 20.27 19.22
C ARG A 298 1.27 20.29 20.73
N LYS A 299 2.17 19.49 21.33
CA LYS A 299 2.45 19.55 22.77
C LYS A 299 3.34 20.72 23.16
N LYS A 300 4.04 21.33 22.20
CA LYS A 300 4.97 22.45 22.43
C LYS A 300 4.34 23.82 22.16
N GLY A 301 3.23 23.87 21.45
CA GLY A 301 2.42 25.08 21.21
C GLY A 301 1.22 25.11 22.14
#